data_AF-A0A940NXG8-F1
#
_entry.id   AF-A0A940NXG8-F1
#
_cell.length_a   1.000
_cell.length_b   1.000
_cell.length_c   1.000
_cell.angle_alpha   90.00
_cell.angle_beta   90.00
_cell.angle_gamma   90.00
#
_symmetry.space_group_name_H-M   'P 1'
#
loop_
_entity.id
_entity.type
_entity.pdbx_description
1 polymer ?
#
loop_
_entity_poly.entity_id
_entity_poly.type
_entity_poly.pdbx_seq_one_letter_code
_entity_poly.pdbx_strand_id
1 'polypeptide(L)'
;MGLIVGYFSVVSDNLPNLSDGVTVFKFITSYLAVMINSLPVWFILAMFVGYKFADDTRKAVLLGAIYTLIAITFYFLIGYFYEKVPVTISFKEQIIAYATWYGASAVGGILGGLVGFYVKKTPYTLLSLLLGLFLQLVVNGTGSWKDMIGISQNVTFCLMILSIITYLLNVKSKPQIVDLSGE
;
A
#
# COMPACT_ATOMS: atom_id res chain seq x y z
N MET A 1 10.81 -4.73 5.90
CA MET A 1 9.66 -4.37 5.04
C MET A 1 10.08 -3.51 3.85
N GLY A 2 10.77 -2.38 4.03
CA GLY A 2 11.11 -1.48 2.93
C GLY A 2 11.85 -2.13 1.74
N LEU A 3 12.86 -2.97 1.99
CA LEU A 3 13.57 -3.72 0.93
C LEU A 3 12.63 -4.62 0.11
N ILE A 4 11.77 -5.38 0.78
CA ILE A 4 10.83 -6.31 0.14
C ILE A 4 9.87 -5.51 -0.75
N VAL A 5 9.32 -4.42 -0.23
CA VAL A 5 8.41 -3.54 -0.97
C VAL A 5 9.10 -2.93 -2.17
N GLY A 6 10.29 -2.34 -1.99
CA GLY A 6 11.07 -1.78 -3.08
C GLY A 6 11.39 -2.81 -4.17
N TYR A 7 11.80 -4.02 -3.78
CA TYR A 7 12.08 -5.11 -4.72
C TYR A 7 10.84 -5.51 -5.54
N PHE A 8 9.72 -5.81 -4.87
CA PHE A 8 8.50 -6.23 -5.56
C PHE A 8 7.89 -5.11 -6.41
N SER A 9 8.04 -3.85 -6.01
CA SER A 9 7.67 -2.70 -6.83
C SER A 9 8.47 -2.66 -8.13
N VAL A 10 9.79 -2.86 -8.10
CA VAL A 10 10.61 -2.92 -9.32
C VAL A 10 10.24 -4.14 -10.18
N VAL A 11 10.00 -5.30 -9.58
CA VAL A 11 9.55 -6.50 -10.31
C VAL A 11 8.22 -6.24 -11.00
N SER A 12 7.30 -5.53 -10.36
CA SER A 12 5.98 -5.18 -10.92
C SER A 12 6.10 -4.35 -12.19
N ASP A 13 7.03 -3.40 -12.21
CA ASP A 13 7.23 -2.49 -13.36
C ASP A 13 7.91 -3.20 -14.54
N ASN A 14 8.55 -4.35 -14.28
CA ASN A 14 9.33 -5.10 -15.25
C ASN A 14 8.74 -6.50 -15.54
N LEU A 15 7.43 -6.68 -15.33
CA LEU A 15 6.80 -7.98 -15.55
C LEU A 15 6.85 -8.40 -17.03
N PRO A 16 7.27 -9.63 -17.34
CA PRO A 16 7.23 -10.14 -18.71
C PRO A 16 5.79 -10.30 -19.17
N ASN A 17 5.55 -10.13 -20.48
CA ASN A 17 4.24 -10.39 -21.06
C ASN A 17 3.82 -11.84 -20.81
N LEU A 18 2.63 -12.02 -20.24
CA LEU A 18 2.12 -13.32 -19.77
C LEU A 18 1.24 -14.02 -20.82
N SER A 19 1.28 -13.57 -22.07
CA SER A 19 0.48 -14.15 -23.18
C SER A 19 0.82 -15.60 -23.50
N ASP A 20 2.07 -16.03 -23.29
CA ASP A 20 2.60 -17.29 -23.85
C ASP A 20 2.64 -18.44 -22.84
N GLY A 21 1.57 -18.58 -22.05
CA GLY A 21 1.46 -19.63 -21.04
C GLY A 21 2.14 -19.26 -19.73
N VAL A 22 1.33 -19.23 -18.66
CA VAL A 22 1.79 -18.80 -17.34
C VAL A 22 2.00 -20.02 -16.45
N THR A 23 3.25 -20.31 -16.10
CA THR A 23 3.54 -21.24 -14.99
C THR A 23 2.95 -20.66 -13.70
N VAL A 24 2.38 -21.50 -12.84
CA VAL A 24 1.79 -21.07 -11.55
C VAL A 24 2.73 -20.17 -10.75
N PHE A 25 4.03 -20.49 -10.73
CA PHE A 25 5.03 -19.68 -10.03
C PHE A 25 5.12 -18.24 -10.57
N LYS A 26 5.22 -18.07 -11.89
CA LYS A 26 5.22 -16.73 -12.53
C LYS A 26 3.94 -15.96 -12.21
N PHE A 27 2.78 -16.61 -12.22
CA PHE A 27 1.53 -15.97 -11.83
C PHE A 27 1.59 -15.42 -10.40
N ILE A 28 2.00 -16.25 -9.45
CA ILE A 28 2.09 -15.86 -8.02
C ILE A 28 3.06 -14.69 -7.85
N THR A 29 4.26 -14.76 -8.45
CA THR A 29 5.25 -13.68 -8.33
C THR A 29 4.75 -12.38 -8.94
N SER A 30 4.09 -12.43 -10.10
CA SER A 30 3.55 -11.25 -10.76
C SER A 30 2.37 -10.65 -10.00
N TYR A 31 1.48 -11.49 -9.49
CA TYR A 31 0.38 -11.07 -8.62
C TYR A 31 0.90 -10.39 -7.35
N LEU A 32 1.87 -10.99 -6.66
CA LEU A 32 2.46 -10.40 -5.45
C LEU A 32 3.16 -9.07 -5.77
N ALA A 33 3.88 -9.00 -6.89
CA ALA A 33 4.54 -7.77 -7.31
C ALA A 33 3.52 -6.64 -7.54
N VAL A 34 2.47 -6.89 -8.33
CA VAL A 34 1.43 -5.90 -8.63
C VAL A 34 0.62 -5.51 -7.39
N MET A 35 0.34 -6.47 -6.50
CA MET A 35 -0.31 -6.19 -5.22
C MET A 35 0.55 -5.32 -4.31
N ILE A 36 1.81 -5.69 -4.11
CA ILE A 36 2.74 -4.93 -3.25
C ILE A 36 3.00 -3.54 -3.82
N ASN A 37 3.03 -3.39 -5.15
CA ASN A 37 3.20 -2.12 -5.83
C ASN A 37 1.91 -1.26 -5.89
N SER A 38 0.82 -1.67 -5.24
CA SER A 38 -0.39 -0.87 -5.21
C SER A 38 -0.39 0.15 -4.07
N LEU A 39 -0.96 1.34 -4.33
CA LEU A 39 -1.08 2.39 -3.33
C LEU A 39 -1.76 1.93 -2.03
N PRO A 40 -2.87 1.14 -2.06
CA PRO A 40 -3.49 0.65 -0.84
C PRO A 40 -2.55 -0.23 0.00
N VAL A 41 -1.74 -1.07 -0.62
CA VAL A 41 -0.82 -1.96 0.13
C VAL A 41 0.35 -1.18 0.70
N TRP A 42 0.91 -0.21 -0.04
CA TRP A 42 1.91 0.72 0.51
C TRP A 42 1.37 1.45 1.74
N PHE A 43 0.12 1.92 1.67
CA PHE A 43 -0.55 2.59 2.79
C PHE A 43 -0.80 1.65 3.97
N ILE A 44 -1.28 0.42 3.73
CA ILE A 44 -1.50 -0.60 4.77
C ILE A 44 -0.20 -0.94 5.51
N LEU A 45 0.91 -1.05 4.79
CA LEU A 45 2.19 -1.36 5.42
C LEU A 45 2.69 -0.20 6.30
N ALA A 46 2.49 1.05 5.86
CA ALA A 46 2.75 2.22 6.70
C ALA A 46 1.81 2.26 7.93
N MET A 47 0.53 1.94 7.75
CA MET A 47 -0.43 1.76 8.85
C MET A 47 0.01 0.67 9.82
N PHE A 48 0.47 -0.47 9.32
CA PHE A 48 0.96 -1.55 10.16
C PHE A 48 2.16 -1.10 11.03
N VAL A 49 3.07 -0.31 10.45
CA VAL A 49 4.20 0.26 11.20
C VAL A 49 3.70 1.17 12.34
N GLY A 50 2.80 2.11 12.06
CA GLY A 50 2.22 2.99 13.07
C GLY A 50 1.39 2.25 14.12
N TYR A 51 0.63 1.24 13.70
CA TYR A 51 -0.15 0.39 14.60
C TYR A 51 0.74 -0.46 15.51
N LYS A 52 1.79 -1.08 14.99
CA LYS A 52 2.57 -2.03 15.81
C LYS A 52 3.62 -1.35 16.69
N PHE A 53 4.29 -0.31 16.20
CA PHE A 53 5.52 0.20 16.80
C PHE A 53 5.43 1.60 17.41
N ALA A 54 4.32 2.33 17.21
CA ALA A 54 4.18 3.67 17.77
C ALA A 54 3.28 3.72 19.00
N ASP A 55 3.80 4.35 20.06
CA ASP A 55 3.08 4.60 21.32
C ASP A 55 2.44 5.99 21.35
N ASP A 56 2.91 6.89 20.49
CA ASP A 56 2.44 8.26 20.35
C ASP A 56 2.41 8.70 18.88
N THR A 57 1.73 9.81 18.60
CA THR A 57 1.54 10.32 17.24
C THR A 57 2.86 10.74 16.58
N ARG A 58 3.84 11.25 17.32
CA ARG A 58 5.13 11.68 16.76
C ARG A 58 5.93 10.47 16.29
N LYS A 59 5.99 9.41 17.10
CA LYS A 59 6.60 8.13 16.69
C LYS A 59 5.88 7.55 15.48
N ALA A 60 4.55 7.62 15.42
CA ALA A 60 3.77 7.07 14.31
C ALA A 60 4.10 7.75 12.98
N VAL A 61 4.13 9.09 12.98
CA VAL A 61 4.54 9.92 11.83
C VAL A 61 5.96 9.57 11.39
N LEU A 62 6.90 9.56 12.34
CA LEU A 62 8.32 9.37 12.05
C LEU A 62 8.60 7.96 11.50
N LEU A 63 8.09 6.92 12.17
CA LEU A 63 8.30 5.54 11.75
C LEU A 63 7.62 5.24 10.41
N GLY A 64 6.41 5.78 10.18
CA GLY A 64 5.72 5.67 8.90
C GLY A 64 6.50 6.30 7.76
N ALA A 65 7.01 7.53 7.96
CA ALA A 65 7.85 8.23 6.98
C ALA A 65 9.18 7.50 6.72
N ILE A 66 9.88 7.08 7.78
CA ILE A 66 11.13 6.32 7.64
C ILE A 66 10.91 5.04 6.84
N TYR A 67 9.83 4.30 7.13
CA TYR A 67 9.50 3.08 6.40
C TYR A 67 9.33 3.35 4.90
N THR A 68 8.52 4.33 4.50
CA THR A 68 8.25 4.60 3.09
C THR A 68 9.45 5.20 2.37
N LEU A 69 10.23 6.04 3.05
CA LEU A 69 11.49 6.57 2.53
C LEU A 69 12.50 5.46 2.28
N ILE A 70 12.63 4.50 3.19
CA ILE A 70 13.49 3.32 2.96
C ILE A 70 12.96 2.49 1.78
N ALA A 71 11.65 2.29 1.69
CA ALA A 71 11.04 1.52 0.60
C ALA A 71 11.30 2.15 -0.78
N ILE A 72 11.08 3.47 -0.92
CA ILE A 72 11.30 4.17 -2.18
C ILE A 72 12.79 4.29 -2.53
N THR A 73 13.69 4.39 -1.53
CA THR A 73 15.14 4.30 -1.78
C THR A 73 15.51 2.95 -2.37
N PHE A 74 15.01 1.85 -1.80
CA PHE A 74 15.27 0.51 -2.35
C PHE A 74 14.65 0.32 -3.74
N TYR A 75 13.46 0.88 -3.99
CA TYR A 75 12.85 0.89 -5.31
C TYR A 75 13.79 1.51 -6.35
N PHE A 76 14.29 2.72 -6.11
CA PHE A 76 15.22 3.37 -7.04
C PHE A 76 16.56 2.64 -7.17
N LEU A 77 17.11 2.18 -6.05
CA LEU A 77 18.38 1.46 -6.05
C LEU A 77 18.31 0.17 -6.87
N ILE A 78 17.23 -0.61 -6.72
CA ILE A 78 17.02 -1.87 -7.44
C ILE A 78 16.64 -1.57 -8.90
N GLY A 79 15.80 -0.57 -9.14
CA GLY A 79 15.38 -0.14 -10.47
C GLY A 79 16.56 0.24 -11.37
N TYR A 80 17.59 0.89 -10.79
CA TYR A 80 18.84 1.20 -11.49
C TYR A 80 19.52 -0.04 -12.10
N PHE A 81 19.40 -1.22 -11.49
CA PHE A 81 19.97 -2.46 -12.04
C PHE A 81 19.06 -3.15 -13.07
N TYR A 82 17.77 -2.83 -13.11
CA TYR A 82 16.80 -3.41 -14.05
C TYR A 82 16.77 -2.66 -15.39
N GLU A 83 16.92 -1.34 -15.35
CA GLU A 83 16.97 -0.53 -16.57
C GLU A 83 18.33 -0.72 -17.27
N LYS A 84 18.34 -1.40 -18.42
CA LYS A 84 19.48 -1.38 -19.35
C LYS A 84 19.54 0.01 -20.02
N VAL A 85 19.90 1.07 -19.29
CA VAL A 85 19.72 2.48 -19.69
C VAL A 85 20.31 2.77 -21.08
N PRO A 86 19.51 3.07 -22.13
CA PRO A 86 20.00 3.66 -23.37
C PRO A 86 19.51 5.11 -23.56
N VAL A 87 18.84 5.71 -22.57
CA VAL A 87 18.30 7.07 -22.66
C VAL A 87 18.70 7.88 -21.44
N THR A 88 19.65 8.78 -21.61
CA THR A 88 20.05 9.79 -20.62
C THR A 88 18.95 10.84 -20.50
N ILE A 89 18.04 10.67 -19.54
CA ILE A 89 17.09 11.69 -19.10
C ILE A 89 17.89 12.87 -18.52
N SER A 90 17.44 14.12 -18.72
CA SER A 90 18.18 15.28 -18.20
C SER A 90 18.28 15.26 -16.67
N PHE A 91 19.37 15.80 -16.13
CA PHE A 91 19.60 15.86 -14.67
C PHE A 91 18.46 16.58 -13.92
N LYS A 92 17.89 17.63 -14.53
CA LYS A 92 16.76 18.38 -13.97
C LYS A 92 15.51 17.51 -13.83
N GLU A 93 15.19 16.72 -14.86
CA GLU A 93 14.04 15.82 -14.84
C GLU A 93 14.23 14.69 -13.81
N GLN A 94 15.45 14.16 -13.66
CA GLN A 94 15.75 13.17 -12.63
C GLN A 94 15.54 13.71 -11.21
N ILE A 95 16.01 14.92 -10.91
CA ILE A 95 15.79 15.55 -9.60
C ILE A 95 14.29 15.73 -9.33
N ILE A 96 13.53 16.22 -10.31
CA ILE A 96 12.09 16.45 -10.15
C ILE A 96 11.37 15.12 -9.91
N ALA A 97 11.72 14.06 -10.65
CA ALA A 97 11.16 12.74 -10.47
C ALA A 97 11.45 12.22 -9.05
N TYR A 98 12.71 12.25 -8.60
CA TYR A 98 13.07 11.83 -7.24
C TYR A 98 12.34 12.66 -6.19
N ALA A 99 12.37 13.99 -6.27
CA ALA A 99 11.68 14.85 -5.31
C ALA A 99 10.18 14.54 -5.23
N THR A 100 9.53 14.28 -6.36
CA THR A 100 8.11 13.91 -6.42
C THR A 100 7.85 12.58 -5.73
N TRP A 101 8.62 11.53 -6.06
CA TRP A 101 8.45 10.20 -5.49
C TRP A 101 8.78 10.12 -4.01
N TYR A 102 9.89 10.73 -3.58
CA TYR A 102 10.24 10.82 -2.16
C TYR A 102 9.23 11.66 -1.38
N GLY A 103 8.76 12.78 -1.96
CA GLY A 103 7.74 13.62 -1.35
C GLY A 103 6.41 12.89 -1.16
N ALA A 104 5.89 12.26 -2.22
CA ALA A 104 4.68 11.45 -2.16
C ALA A 104 4.80 10.29 -1.18
N SER A 105 5.96 9.60 -1.18
CA SER A 105 6.24 8.50 -0.24
C SER A 105 6.27 8.97 1.21
N ALA A 106 6.89 10.11 1.49
CA ALA A 106 6.92 10.69 2.83
C ALA A 106 5.50 11.04 3.30
N VAL A 107 4.71 11.75 2.49
CA VAL A 107 3.32 12.10 2.81
C VAL A 107 2.48 10.85 3.05
N GLY A 108 2.56 9.86 2.15
CA GLY A 108 1.86 8.58 2.28
C GLY A 108 2.26 7.83 3.55
N GLY A 109 3.55 7.83 3.89
CA GLY A 109 4.07 7.19 5.10
C GLY A 109 3.62 7.87 6.39
N ILE A 110 3.63 9.20 6.42
CA ILE A 110 3.13 10.02 7.54
C ILE A 110 1.65 9.73 7.79
N LEU A 111 0.83 9.83 6.73
CA LEU A 111 -0.61 9.59 6.83
C LEU A 111 -0.91 8.15 7.20
N GLY A 112 -0.23 7.19 6.56
CA GLY A 112 -0.39 5.77 6.86
C GLY A 112 -0.03 5.48 8.31
N GLY A 113 1.12 5.94 8.79
CA GLY A 113 1.55 5.79 10.18
C GLY A 113 0.55 6.37 11.18
N LEU A 114 0.05 7.59 10.92
CA LEU A 114 -0.98 8.23 11.76
C LEU A 114 -2.27 7.41 11.79
N VAL A 115 -2.82 7.05 10.63
CA VAL A 115 -4.04 6.26 10.53
C VAL A 115 -3.86 4.94 11.29
N GLY A 116 -2.75 4.24 11.07
CA GLY A 116 -2.41 3.01 11.78
C GLY A 116 -2.38 3.16 13.30
N PHE A 117 -1.80 4.25 13.80
CA PHE A 117 -1.82 4.56 15.23
C PHE A 117 -3.24 4.79 15.76
N TYR A 118 -4.07 5.53 15.02
CA TYR A 118 -5.45 5.83 15.43
C TYR A 118 -6.41 4.64 15.31
N VAL A 119 -6.12 3.62 14.49
CA VAL A 119 -6.88 2.35 14.45
C VAL A 119 -6.99 1.71 15.84
N LYS A 120 -5.97 1.88 16.70
CA LYS A 120 -6.01 1.42 18.11
C LYS A 120 -7.12 2.07 18.93
N LYS A 121 -7.44 3.33 18.62
CA LYS A 121 -8.37 4.16 19.38
C LYS A 121 -9.78 4.11 18.81
N THR A 122 -9.89 4.08 17.49
CA THR A 122 -11.17 4.04 16.81
C THR A 122 -11.06 3.28 15.48
N PRO A 123 -11.88 2.24 15.28
CA PRO A 123 -11.86 1.44 14.05
C PRO A 123 -12.30 2.25 12.83
N TYR A 124 -13.05 3.35 13.02
CA TYR A 124 -13.53 4.22 11.95
C TYR A 124 -12.41 4.90 11.15
N THR A 125 -11.18 4.91 11.66
CA THR A 125 -10.01 5.36 10.89
C THR A 125 -9.75 4.52 9.64
N LEU A 126 -10.24 3.27 9.58
CA LEU A 126 -10.21 2.41 8.40
C LEU A 126 -11.03 2.95 7.22
N LEU A 127 -11.91 3.95 7.43
CA LEU A 127 -12.61 4.63 6.34
C LEU A 127 -11.64 5.29 5.34
N SER A 128 -10.48 5.76 5.80
CA SER A 128 -9.42 6.28 4.93
C SER A 128 -8.84 5.21 4.00
N LEU A 129 -8.64 3.99 4.51
CA LEU A 129 -8.20 2.85 3.71
C LEU A 129 -9.28 2.41 2.71
N LEU A 130 -10.55 2.40 3.12
CA LEU A 130 -11.68 2.13 2.22
C LEU A 130 -11.69 3.09 1.03
N LEU A 131 -11.50 4.39 1.28
CA LEU A 131 -11.41 5.40 0.22
C LEU A 131 -10.27 5.08 -0.75
N GLY A 132 -9.09 4.72 -0.24
CA GLY A 132 -7.94 4.34 -1.07
C GLY A 132 -8.21 3.10 -1.92
N LEU A 133 -8.90 2.08 -1.37
CA LEU A 133 -9.27 0.87 -2.11
C LEU A 133 -10.27 1.16 -3.24
N PHE A 134 -11.28 1.99 -2.99
CA PHE A 134 -12.22 2.42 -4.04
C PHE A 134 -11.50 3.24 -5.13
N LEU A 135 -10.63 4.18 -4.75
CA LEU A 135 -9.86 4.96 -5.71
C LEU A 135 -8.99 4.05 -6.57
N GLN A 136 -8.33 3.05 -5.98
CA GLN A 136 -7.50 2.11 -6.72
C GLN A 136 -8.32 1.28 -7.73
N LEU A 137 -9.52 0.83 -7.36
CA LEU A 137 -10.43 0.14 -8.30
C LEU A 137 -10.82 1.04 -9.48
N VAL A 138 -11.05 2.33 -9.25
CA VAL A 138 -11.34 3.31 -10.30
C VAL A 138 -10.13 3.53 -11.21
N VAL A 139 -8.93 3.69 -10.62
CA VAL A 139 -7.67 3.87 -11.36
C VAL A 139 -7.34 2.65 -12.22
N ASN A 140 -7.55 1.44 -11.71
CA ASN A 140 -7.35 0.20 -12.45
C ASN A 140 -8.27 0.08 -13.69
N GLY A 141 -9.46 0.70 -13.63
CA GLY A 141 -10.40 0.79 -14.75
C GLY A 141 -10.93 -0.56 -15.26
N THR A 142 -11.71 -0.53 -16.34
CA THR A 142 -12.30 -1.75 -16.94
C THR A 142 -11.28 -2.64 -17.64
N GLY A 143 -10.14 -2.08 -18.04
CA GLY A 143 -9.05 -2.81 -18.71
C GLY A 143 -8.43 -3.91 -17.83
N SER A 144 -8.27 -3.63 -16.53
CA SER A 144 -7.74 -4.60 -15.56
C SER A 144 -8.59 -5.86 -15.38
N TRP A 145 -9.84 -5.87 -15.84
CA TRP A 145 -10.70 -7.06 -15.82
C TRP A 145 -10.49 -7.99 -17.00
N LYS A 146 -9.57 -7.65 -17.92
CA LYS A 146 -9.30 -8.44 -19.13
C LYS A 146 -8.08 -9.35 -18.99
N ASP A 147 -7.27 -9.19 -17.94
CA ASP A 147 -6.13 -10.04 -17.66
C ASP A 147 -6.22 -10.67 -16.26
N MET A 148 -5.62 -11.85 -16.10
CA MET A 148 -5.79 -12.68 -14.90
C MET A 148 -5.22 -12.02 -13.63
N ILE A 149 -4.17 -11.22 -13.75
CA ILE A 149 -3.55 -10.53 -12.61
C ILE A 149 -4.43 -9.38 -12.16
N GLY A 150 -4.87 -8.55 -13.09
CA GLY A 150 -5.78 -7.44 -12.80
C GLY A 150 -7.09 -7.91 -12.18
N ILE A 151 -7.68 -9.00 -12.70
CA ILE A 151 -8.86 -9.64 -12.08
C ILE A 151 -8.56 -10.04 -10.64
N SER A 152 -7.44 -10.71 -10.40
CA SER A 152 -7.07 -11.19 -9.06
C SER A 152 -6.83 -10.05 -8.07
N GLN A 153 -6.18 -8.97 -8.51
CA GLN A 153 -5.98 -7.76 -7.72
C GLN A 153 -7.32 -7.09 -7.38
N ASN A 154 -8.19 -6.89 -8.37
CA ASN A 154 -9.49 -6.23 -8.15
C ASN A 154 -10.38 -7.05 -7.21
N VAL A 155 -10.44 -8.38 -7.40
CA VAL A 155 -11.15 -9.29 -6.48
C VAL A 155 -10.60 -9.14 -5.07
N THR A 156 -9.28 -9.09 -4.91
CA THR A 156 -8.65 -8.88 -3.59
C THR A 156 -9.06 -7.56 -2.96
N PHE A 157 -9.06 -6.46 -3.71
CA PHE A 157 -9.53 -5.17 -3.20
C PHE A 157 -11.02 -5.18 -2.82
N CYS A 158 -11.88 -5.82 -3.62
CA CYS A 158 -13.29 -6.02 -3.27
C CYS A 158 -13.44 -6.81 -1.96
N LEU A 159 -12.68 -7.90 -1.79
CA LEU A 159 -12.70 -8.70 -0.56
C LEU A 159 -12.20 -7.90 0.65
N MET A 160 -11.17 -7.06 0.48
CA MET A 160 -10.69 -6.17 1.53
C MET A 160 -11.75 -5.13 1.92
N ILE A 161 -12.42 -4.52 0.95
CA ILE A 161 -13.53 -3.57 1.18
C ILE A 161 -14.64 -4.24 1.99
N LEU A 162 -15.11 -5.41 1.54
CA LEU A 162 -16.16 -6.16 2.23
C LEU A 162 -15.72 -6.50 3.67
N SER A 163 -14.50 -6.97 3.85
CA SER A 163 -13.95 -7.31 5.17
C SER A 163 -13.93 -6.11 6.12
N ILE A 164 -13.51 -4.94 5.64
CA ILE A 164 -13.49 -3.71 6.45
C ILE A 164 -14.92 -3.28 6.79
N ILE A 165 -15.86 -3.30 5.83
CA ILE A 165 -17.26 -2.94 6.09
C ILE A 165 -17.87 -3.87 7.14
N THR A 166 -17.72 -5.19 6.98
CA THR A 166 -18.22 -6.17 7.94
C THR A 166 -17.61 -5.96 9.33
N TYR A 167 -16.30 -5.70 9.41
CA TYR A 167 -15.65 -5.37 10.68
C TYR A 167 -16.25 -4.12 11.34
N LEU A 168 -16.43 -3.02 10.59
CA LEU A 168 -17.00 -1.78 11.11
C LEU A 168 -18.44 -1.94 11.61
N LEU A 169 -19.27 -2.70 10.89
CA LEU A 169 -20.64 -3.02 11.30
C LEU A 169 -20.66 -3.82 12.61
N ASN A 170 -19.80 -4.83 12.74
CA ASN A 170 -19.73 -5.66 13.94
C ASN A 170 -19.25 -4.88 15.18
N VAL A 171 -18.31 -3.95 15.03
CA VAL A 171 -17.85 -3.12 16.16
C VAL A 171 -18.94 -2.14 16.61
N LYS A 172 -19.75 -1.60 15.69
CA LYS A 172 -20.88 -0.74 16.02
C LYS A 172 -21.97 -1.47 16.81
N SER A 173 -22.13 -2.78 16.61
CA SER A 173 -23.17 -3.58 17.26
C SER A 173 -22.84 -4.05 18.68
N LYS A 174 -21.66 -3.77 19.24
CA LYS A 174 -21.36 -4.07 20.65
C LYS A 174 -21.99 -3.00 21.55
N PRO A 175 -23.03 -3.31 22.36
CA PRO A 175 -23.59 -2.35 23.29
C PRO A 175 -22.55 -1.96 24.35
N GLN A 176 -22.44 -0.67 24.64
CA GLN A 176 -21.78 -0.20 25.87
C GLN A 176 -22.63 -0.68 27.05
N ILE A 177 -22.17 -1.70 27.76
CA ILE A 177 -22.74 -2.05 29.06
C ILE A 177 -22.40 -0.89 29.98
N VAL A 178 -23.35 0.03 30.18
CA VAL A 178 -23.28 1.04 31.21
C VAL A 178 -23.47 0.30 32.52
N ASP A 179 -22.39 0.09 33.24
CA ASP A 179 -22.43 -0.43 34.60
C ASP A 179 -23.06 0.65 35.49
N LEU A 180 -24.34 0.48 35.81
CA LEU A 180 -25.11 1.37 36.68
C LEU A 180 -24.94 1.02 38.17
N SER A 181 -23.93 0.20 38.54
CA SER A 181 -23.69 -0.18 39.94
C SER A 181 -22.67 0.73 40.62
N GLY A 182 -23.10 1.95 40.95
CA GLY A 182 -22.29 2.89 41.73
C GLY A 182 -23.14 3.95 42.42
N GLU A 183 -24.09 3.50 43.24
CA GLU A 183 -24.60 4.26 44.39
C GLU A 183 -23.63 4.17 45.57
#